data_AF-A0AA38TIX6-F1
#
_entry.id   AF-A0AA38TIX6-F1
#
_cell.length_a   1.000
_cell.length_b   1.000
_cell.length_c   1.000
_cell.angle_alpha   90.00
_cell.angle_beta   90.00
_cell.angle_gamma   90.00
#
_symmetry.space_group_name_H-M   'P 1'
#
loop_
_entity.id
_entity.type
_entity.pdbx_description
1 polymer ?
#
loop_
_entity_poly.entity_id
_entity_poly.type
_entity_poly.pdbx_seq_one_letter_code
_entity_poly.pdbx_strand_id
1 'polypeptide(L)'
;MVLSESNYDVLWVGRGISSQFSGNGPLFLKAVNCFGEVKDRFFIAELMKEVINEIESQFPHIYWTPCVVYRIKEVHEDALAIKNFIMNHTMRLSIFTKFTPLRLLSVADTGFASIFVMLKRMKLIKRDLQAMFISDEWSSYRLYDTEQANSMKEYILNDEWWDKVAYTLSFTGPIYEMIRVRDTDKPCLHLVYEMWDAMIEKVKIEIYKKEKCSTSQISCFYDVLHHIFVVRWAKNNTPLHCLAHSLHLRYYSDARLLEDSTRCAPHRDGEISQEMMKCFRRLFPNDDEYSKVLDEYAMFSMKD
;
A
#
# COMPACT_ATOMS: atom_id res chain seq x y z
N MET A 1 -10.87 -20.53 14.46
CA MET A 1 -12.14 -19.89 14.86
C MET A 1 -12.45 -18.83 13.81
N VAL A 2 -13.46 -19.11 12.98
CA VAL A 2 -13.94 -18.27 11.88
C VAL A 2 -14.89 -17.22 12.47
N LEU A 3 -14.71 -15.95 12.11
CA LEU A 3 -15.69 -14.86 12.32
C LEU A 3 -15.53 -13.92 11.11
N SER A 4 -16.32 -14.08 10.04
CA SER A 4 -17.65 -13.51 9.79
C SER A 4 -17.67 -11.98 9.71
N GLU A 5 -17.90 -11.48 8.49
CA GLU A 5 -18.32 -10.12 8.20
C GLU A 5 -19.61 -9.78 8.96
N SER A 6 -19.53 -8.91 9.96
CA SER A 6 -20.56 -7.90 10.29
C SER A 6 -20.24 -7.21 11.61
N ASN A 7 -20.41 -5.88 11.62
CA ASN A 7 -20.73 -5.03 12.79
C ASN A 7 -19.70 -4.89 13.91
N TYR A 8 -18.58 -4.18 13.70
CA TYR A 8 -18.00 -3.32 14.74
C TYR A 8 -17.25 -2.12 14.11
N ASP A 9 -18.00 -1.07 13.78
CA ASP A 9 -17.46 0.29 13.74
C ASP A 9 -17.41 0.77 15.20
N VAL A 10 -16.24 0.68 15.84
CA VAL A 10 -15.94 1.40 17.09
C VAL A 10 -14.67 2.20 16.89
N LEU A 11 -14.86 3.52 16.75
CA LEU A 11 -13.86 4.54 17.04
C LEU A 11 -13.36 4.31 18.47
N TRP A 12 -12.08 4.05 18.67
CA TRP A 12 -11.49 4.11 20.01
C TRP A 12 -11.12 5.57 20.33
N VAL A 13 -11.99 6.24 21.09
CA VAL A 13 -11.67 7.42 21.92
C VAL A 13 -11.41 6.90 23.33
N GLY A 14 -10.22 7.17 23.88
CA GLY A 14 -9.72 6.50 25.08
C GLY A 14 -10.20 7.07 26.43
N ARG A 15 -10.10 6.20 27.45
CA ARG A 15 -9.76 6.39 28.89
C ARG A 15 -10.12 5.06 29.59
N GLY A 16 -9.36 4.42 30.46
CA GLY A 16 -8.03 4.55 31.05
C GLY A 16 -7.95 3.49 32.16
N ILE A 17 -6.78 2.92 32.43
CA ILE A 17 -6.27 2.44 33.73
C ILE A 17 -4.75 2.34 33.59
N SER A 18 -4.08 2.70 34.67
CA SER A 18 -2.72 3.22 34.80
C SER A 18 -1.58 2.21 34.60
N SER A 19 -0.60 2.57 33.78
CA SER A 19 0.83 2.55 34.14
C SER A 19 1.63 3.35 33.11
N GLN A 20 2.52 4.21 33.58
CA GLN A 20 3.27 5.21 32.82
C GLN A 20 4.10 4.60 31.67
N PHE A 21 3.65 4.76 30.42
CA PHE A 21 4.51 4.77 29.23
C PHE A 21 3.92 5.78 28.23
N SER A 22 4.68 6.83 27.93
CA SER A 22 4.30 7.90 27.02
C SER A 22 4.46 7.47 25.56
N GLY A 23 3.36 7.35 24.83
CA GLY A 23 3.37 7.25 23.36
C GLY A 23 2.28 6.34 22.76
N ASN A 24 1.00 6.62 23.01
CA ASN A 24 -0.12 5.88 22.41
C ASN A 24 -0.36 6.30 20.94
N GLY A 25 0.21 5.54 20.02
CA GLY A 25 -0.16 5.46 18.60
C GLY A 25 0.00 4.01 18.12
N PRO A 26 -0.43 3.64 16.90
CA PRO A 26 -0.19 2.30 16.37
C PRO A 26 1.30 1.97 16.49
N LEU A 27 1.59 0.81 17.09
CA LEU A 27 2.92 0.32 17.36
C LEU A 27 3.57 -0.08 16.03
N PHE A 28 4.08 0.88 15.27
CA PHE A 28 5.09 0.57 14.26
C PHE A 28 6.27 0.00 15.03
N LEU A 29 6.58 -1.28 14.80
CA LEU A 29 7.80 -1.89 15.31
C LEU A 29 8.95 -0.95 14.98
N LYS A 30 9.58 -0.42 16.02
CA LYS A 30 10.79 0.39 15.91
C LYS A 30 11.87 -0.53 15.31
N ALA A 31 11.94 -0.58 13.99
CA ALA A 31 12.94 -1.36 13.28
C ALA A 31 14.21 -0.53 13.25
N VAL A 32 15.13 -0.85 14.16
CA VAL A 32 16.50 -0.38 14.07
C VAL A 32 17.19 -1.28 13.05
N ASN A 33 17.53 -0.73 11.88
CA ASN A 33 18.22 -1.51 10.88
C ASN A 33 19.65 -1.84 11.35
N CYS A 34 20.34 -2.70 10.60
CA CYS A 34 21.72 -3.09 10.89
C CYS A 34 22.74 -1.94 10.75
N PHE A 35 22.31 -0.69 10.59
CA PHE A 35 23.14 0.52 10.61
C PHE A 35 22.86 1.41 11.83
N GLY A 36 21.91 1.05 12.69
CA GLY A 36 21.49 1.87 13.83
C GLY A 36 20.43 2.92 13.48
N GLU A 37 19.95 2.94 12.24
CA GLU A 37 18.92 3.87 11.80
C GLU A 37 17.54 3.37 12.23
N VAL A 38 16.78 4.28 12.86
CA VAL A 38 15.42 4.00 13.31
C VAL A 38 14.47 4.26 12.15
N LYS A 39 13.89 3.21 11.58
CA LYS A 39 12.84 3.32 10.56
C LYS A 39 11.47 3.27 11.23
N ASP A 40 11.01 4.41 11.75
CA ASP A 40 9.70 4.57 12.38
C ASP A 40 8.64 5.17 11.44
N ARG A 41 7.44 5.47 11.96
CA ARG A 41 6.35 6.11 11.21
C ARG A 41 6.75 7.45 10.57
N PHE A 42 7.71 8.17 11.17
CA PHE A 42 8.19 9.44 10.66
C PHE A 42 9.22 9.21 9.57
N PHE A 43 10.09 8.21 9.71
CA PHE A 43 10.99 7.79 8.64
C PHE A 43 10.22 7.39 7.38
N ILE A 44 9.17 6.56 7.48
CA ILE A 44 8.38 6.16 6.31
C ILE A 44 7.60 7.33 5.68
N ALA A 45 7.09 8.26 6.50
CA ALA A 45 6.40 9.45 6.03
C ALA A 45 7.36 10.48 5.39
N GLU A 46 8.53 10.71 5.99
CA GLU A 46 9.60 11.54 5.41
C GLU A 46 10.14 10.89 4.15
N LEU A 47 10.35 9.57 4.10
CA LEU A 47 10.75 8.86 2.89
C LEU A 47 9.68 8.90 1.79
N MET A 48 8.41 9.15 2.10
CA MET A 48 7.35 9.42 1.12
C MET A 48 7.40 10.86 0.62
N LYS A 49 7.63 11.83 1.50
CA LYS A 49 7.79 13.25 1.13
C LYS A 49 9.08 13.53 0.37
N GLU A 50 10.20 12.99 0.84
CA GLU A 50 11.50 13.05 0.17
C GLU A 50 11.42 12.41 -1.21
N VAL A 51 10.65 11.34 -1.39
CA VAL A 51 10.45 10.76 -2.73
C VAL A 51 9.62 11.66 -3.64
N ILE A 52 8.57 12.31 -3.14
CA ILE A 52 7.83 13.31 -3.93
C ILE A 52 8.78 14.45 -4.33
N ASN A 53 9.55 14.98 -3.38
CA ASN A 53 10.45 16.12 -3.60
C ASN A 53 11.70 15.78 -4.43
N GLU A 54 12.25 14.56 -4.31
CA GLU A 54 13.46 14.10 -5.00
C GLU A 54 13.14 13.67 -6.45
N ILE A 55 11.94 13.11 -6.68
CA ILE A 55 11.40 12.92 -8.03
C ILE A 55 11.16 14.29 -8.70
N GLU A 56 10.66 15.28 -7.97
CA GLU A 56 10.50 16.66 -8.46
C GLU A 56 11.85 17.35 -8.74
N SER A 57 12.91 17.04 -7.97
CA SER A 57 14.23 17.70 -8.06
C SER A 57 15.20 17.08 -9.05
N GLN A 58 15.27 15.74 -9.16
CA GLN A 58 16.25 15.05 -10.01
C GLN A 58 15.82 14.97 -11.47
N PHE A 59 14.54 15.20 -11.77
CA PHE A 59 13.99 15.04 -13.10
C PHE A 59 13.12 16.23 -13.56
N PRO A 60 13.67 17.46 -13.62
CA PRO A 60 12.93 18.67 -14.03
C PRO A 60 12.41 18.62 -15.48
N HIS A 61 12.90 17.67 -16.29
CA HIS A 61 12.47 17.44 -17.67
C HIS A 61 11.65 16.15 -17.87
N ILE A 62 11.44 15.35 -16.81
CA ILE A 62 10.44 14.27 -16.82
C ILE A 62 9.11 14.87 -16.33
N TYR A 63 8.58 15.76 -17.16
CA TYR A 63 7.17 16.19 -17.08
C TYR A 63 6.19 15.04 -17.42
N TRP A 64 6.66 13.78 -17.50
CA TRP A 64 5.88 12.58 -17.87
C TRP A 64 5.85 11.44 -16.82
N THR A 65 6.35 11.64 -15.60
CA THR A 65 5.87 10.90 -14.42
C THR A 65 4.60 11.43 -13.72
N PRO A 66 3.68 12.20 -14.35
CA PRO A 66 2.34 12.44 -13.83
C PRO A 66 1.46 11.20 -13.80
N CYS A 67 1.54 10.25 -14.74
CA CYS A 67 0.39 9.36 -15.01
C CYS A 67 -0.18 8.55 -13.80
N VAL A 68 0.66 8.02 -12.90
CA VAL A 68 0.19 7.25 -11.72
C VAL A 68 -0.31 8.19 -10.63
N VAL A 69 0.54 9.16 -10.24
CA VAL A 69 0.23 10.09 -9.15
C VAL A 69 -0.94 10.98 -9.56
N TYR A 70 -0.98 11.44 -10.81
CA TYR A 70 -2.09 12.18 -11.41
C TYR A 70 -3.36 11.36 -11.44
N ARG A 71 -3.36 10.10 -11.88
CA ARG A 71 -4.58 9.26 -11.87
C ARG A 71 -5.11 9.02 -10.47
N ILE A 72 -4.24 8.79 -9.48
CA ILE A 72 -4.65 8.64 -8.08
C ILE A 72 -5.12 9.98 -7.52
N LYS A 73 -4.42 11.07 -7.83
CA LYS A 73 -4.71 12.44 -7.36
C LYS A 73 -6.02 12.99 -7.93
N GLU A 74 -6.28 12.83 -9.22
CA GLU A 74 -7.53 13.20 -9.89
C GLU A 74 -8.72 12.52 -9.18
N VAL A 75 -8.68 11.18 -9.08
CA VAL A 75 -9.73 10.40 -8.42
C VAL A 75 -9.86 10.76 -6.93
N HIS A 76 -8.74 11.04 -6.26
CA HIS A 76 -8.72 11.45 -4.86
C HIS A 76 -9.36 12.83 -4.64
N GLU A 77 -9.01 13.83 -5.45
CA GLU A 77 -9.52 15.20 -5.36
C GLU A 77 -11.03 15.23 -5.62
N ASP A 78 -11.51 14.50 -6.62
CA ASP A 78 -12.93 14.34 -6.90
C ASP A 78 -13.68 13.70 -5.73
N ALA A 79 -13.15 12.59 -5.21
CA ALA A 79 -13.72 11.90 -4.06
C ALA A 79 -13.75 12.80 -2.81
N LEU A 80 -12.70 13.60 -2.59
CA LEU A 80 -12.62 14.55 -1.49
C LEU A 80 -13.66 15.67 -1.66
N ALA A 81 -13.86 16.17 -2.88
CA ALA A 81 -14.87 17.16 -3.21
C ALA A 81 -16.28 16.64 -2.93
N ILE A 82 -16.61 15.41 -3.35
CA ILE A 82 -17.89 14.74 -3.05
C ILE A 82 -18.09 14.63 -1.54
N LYS A 83 -17.07 14.16 -0.82
CA LYS A 83 -17.13 14.00 0.63
C LYS A 83 -17.35 15.32 1.34
N ASN A 84 -16.62 16.37 0.97
CA ASN A 84 -16.78 17.69 1.57
C ASN A 84 -18.14 18.31 1.23
N PHE A 85 -18.62 18.12 0.00
CA PHE A 85 -19.93 18.60 -0.44
C PHE A 85 -21.09 18.02 0.39
N ILE A 86 -21.03 16.73 0.74
CA ILE A 86 -22.04 16.05 1.56
C ILE A 86 -21.87 16.37 3.04
N MET A 87 -20.65 16.24 3.56
CA MET A 87 -20.39 16.23 5.00
C MET A 87 -20.40 17.63 5.63
N ASN A 88 -20.12 18.69 4.86
CA ASN A 88 -20.01 20.05 5.41
C ASN A 88 -21.35 20.78 5.55
N HIS A 89 -22.44 20.26 4.97
CA HIS A 89 -23.77 20.87 5.06
C HIS A 89 -24.72 19.96 5.84
N THR A 90 -25.25 20.45 6.97
CA THR A 90 -26.07 19.66 7.91
C THR A 90 -27.27 18.99 7.25
N MET A 91 -27.97 19.68 6.34
CA MET A 91 -29.10 19.10 5.59
C MET A 91 -28.67 18.01 4.60
N ARG A 92 -27.51 18.13 3.95
CA ARG A 92 -27.03 17.11 3.00
C ARG A 92 -26.59 15.87 3.76
N LEU A 93 -25.93 16.08 4.91
CA LEU A 93 -25.55 15.02 5.83
C LEU A 93 -26.78 14.30 6.40
N SER A 94 -27.83 15.02 6.79
CA SER A 94 -29.04 14.39 7.35
C SER A 94 -29.76 13.52 6.31
N ILE A 95 -29.83 13.96 5.05
CA ILE A 95 -30.34 13.14 3.94
C ILE A 95 -29.42 11.93 3.74
N PHE A 96 -28.10 12.13 3.63
CA PHE A 96 -27.12 11.05 3.44
C PHE A 96 -27.25 9.93 4.48
N THR A 97 -27.42 10.28 5.76
CA THR A 97 -27.56 9.30 6.85
C THR A 97 -28.80 8.40 6.74
N LYS A 98 -29.79 8.76 5.91
CA LYS A 98 -30.96 7.91 5.64
C LYS A 98 -30.68 6.83 4.60
N PHE A 99 -29.75 7.07 3.68
CA PHE A 99 -29.43 6.16 2.59
C PHE A 99 -28.34 5.15 2.96
N THR A 100 -27.42 5.52 3.85
CA THR A 100 -26.33 4.63 4.24
C THR A 100 -26.00 4.75 5.73
N PRO A 101 -25.82 3.62 6.45
CA PRO A 101 -25.34 3.63 7.83
C PRO A 101 -23.84 3.96 7.91
N LEU A 102 -23.13 3.92 6.78
CA LEU A 102 -21.69 4.06 6.72
C LEU A 102 -21.30 5.54 6.54
N ARG A 103 -20.41 6.03 7.40
CA ARG A 103 -19.84 7.37 7.23
C ARG A 103 -18.76 7.38 6.14
N LEU A 104 -18.73 8.47 5.37
CA LEU A 104 -17.57 8.85 4.58
C LEU A 104 -16.42 9.20 5.52
N LEU A 105 -15.28 8.54 5.34
CA LEU A 105 -14.14 8.69 6.23
C LEU A 105 -13.47 10.04 5.98
N SER A 106 -13.31 10.83 7.04
CA SER A 106 -12.38 11.95 7.04
C SER A 106 -11.03 11.41 7.48
N VAL A 107 -10.17 11.12 6.52
CA VAL A 107 -8.80 10.71 6.84
C VAL A 107 -7.92 11.95 6.79
N ALA A 108 -7.02 12.10 7.76
CA ALA A 108 -6.04 13.18 7.74
C ALA A 108 -5.18 13.06 6.47
N ASP A 109 -4.84 14.21 5.87
CA ASP A 109 -3.88 14.26 4.78
C ASP A 109 -2.56 13.65 5.23
N THR A 110 -1.94 12.83 4.37
CA THR A 110 -0.49 12.50 4.27
C THR A 110 -0.16 11.02 3.95
N GLY A 111 -0.99 10.23 3.27
CA GLY A 111 -0.54 8.89 2.84
C GLY A 111 -1.37 8.15 1.78
N PHE A 112 -0.72 7.23 1.05
CA PHE A 112 -1.37 6.35 0.07
C PHE A 112 -2.47 5.46 0.69
N ALA A 113 -2.25 4.95 1.90
CA ALA A 113 -3.19 4.06 2.58
C ALA A 113 -4.52 4.75 2.94
N SER A 114 -4.48 6.03 3.32
CA SER A 114 -5.69 6.79 3.65
C SER A 114 -6.55 7.04 2.41
N ILE A 115 -5.92 7.43 1.29
CA ILE A 115 -6.57 7.60 0.00
C ILE A 115 -7.23 6.28 -0.44
N PHE A 116 -6.49 5.17 -0.38
CA PHE A 116 -7.02 3.86 -0.76
C PHE A 116 -8.25 3.46 0.07
N VAL A 117 -8.18 3.60 1.39
CA VAL A 117 -9.29 3.26 2.30
C VAL A 117 -10.51 4.16 2.05
N MET A 118 -10.30 5.45 1.80
CA MET A 118 -11.37 6.38 1.46
C MET A 118 -12.06 5.99 0.15
N LEU A 119 -11.29 5.73 -0.91
CA LEU A 119 -11.83 5.31 -2.21
C LEU A 119 -12.54 3.95 -2.11
N LYS A 120 -11.99 3.00 -1.35
CA LYS A 120 -12.61 1.69 -1.10
C LYS A 120 -13.96 1.85 -0.40
N ARG A 121 -14.04 2.72 0.63
CA ARG A 121 -15.28 3.03 1.34
C ARG A 121 -16.29 3.73 0.43
N MET A 122 -15.84 4.68 -0.39
CA MET A 122 -16.71 5.39 -1.32
C MET A 122 -17.31 4.45 -2.38
N LYS A 123 -16.50 3.55 -2.95
CA LYS A 123 -16.96 2.52 -3.87
C LYS A 123 -17.99 1.58 -3.23
N LEU A 124 -17.82 1.23 -1.96
CA LEU A 124 -18.76 0.39 -1.22
C LEU A 124 -20.16 1.01 -1.13
N ILE A 125 -20.23 2.33 -0.94
CA ILE A 125 -21.50 3.06 -0.82
C ILE A 125 -21.98 3.68 -2.15
N LYS A 126 -21.41 3.27 -3.31
CA LYS A 126 -21.77 3.81 -4.63
C LYS A 126 -23.29 3.84 -4.85
N ARG A 127 -23.97 2.70 -4.61
CA ARG A 127 -25.41 2.57 -4.87
C ARG A 127 -26.25 3.47 -3.95
N ASP A 128 -25.87 3.55 -2.67
CA ASP A 128 -26.55 4.41 -1.70
C ASP A 128 -26.39 5.89 -2.06
N LEU A 129 -25.18 6.30 -2.48
CA LEU A 129 -24.90 7.65 -2.97
C LEU A 129 -25.72 7.98 -4.22
N GLN A 130 -25.79 7.06 -5.18
CA GLN A 130 -26.59 7.25 -6.40
C GLN A 130 -28.08 7.36 -6.07
N ALA A 131 -28.60 6.49 -5.19
CA ALA A 131 -29.99 6.53 -4.74
C ALA A 131 -30.33 7.85 -4.03
N MET A 132 -29.43 8.34 -3.18
CA MET A 132 -29.57 9.63 -2.51
C MET A 132 -29.76 10.77 -3.53
N PHE A 133 -28.89 10.85 -4.54
CA PHE A 133 -28.91 11.94 -5.53
C PHE A 133 -30.07 11.86 -6.54
N ILE A 134 -30.76 10.72 -6.62
CA ILE A 134 -31.94 10.50 -7.45
C ILE A 134 -33.25 10.70 -6.66
N SER A 135 -33.18 10.72 -5.32
CA SER A 135 -34.38 10.78 -4.47
C SER A 135 -35.19 12.08 -4.60
N ASP A 136 -36.50 11.98 -4.35
CA ASP A 136 -37.39 13.14 -4.27
C ASP A 136 -37.00 14.09 -3.14
N GLU A 137 -36.53 13.53 -2.01
CA GLU A 137 -36.04 14.32 -0.89
C GLU A 137 -34.85 15.20 -1.30
N TRP A 138 -33.88 14.64 -2.02
CA TRP A 138 -32.76 15.42 -2.58
C TRP A 138 -33.22 16.45 -3.61
N SER A 139 -34.16 16.07 -4.47
CA SER A 139 -34.71 16.95 -5.50
C SER A 139 -35.45 18.15 -4.90
N SER A 140 -36.18 17.94 -3.80
CA SER A 140 -36.88 19.00 -3.05
C SER A 140 -35.92 19.96 -2.35
N TYR A 141 -34.81 19.45 -1.80
CA TYR A 141 -33.76 20.27 -1.19
C TYR A 141 -33.05 21.17 -2.22
N ARG A 142 -32.85 20.68 -3.45
CA ARG A 142 -32.11 21.39 -4.52
C ARG A 142 -32.85 22.53 -5.21
N LEU A 143 -34.11 22.79 -4.87
CA LEU A 143 -34.90 23.88 -5.47
C LEU A 143 -34.26 25.28 -5.28
N TYR A 144 -33.23 25.42 -4.45
CA TYR A 144 -32.57 26.69 -4.11
C TYR A 144 -31.03 26.73 -4.30
N ASP A 145 -30.38 25.63 -4.70
CA ASP A 145 -28.91 25.52 -4.83
C ASP A 145 -28.54 24.65 -6.05
N THR A 146 -28.23 25.30 -7.18
CA THR A 146 -28.46 24.69 -8.50
C THR A 146 -27.20 24.23 -9.23
N GLU A 147 -26.12 25.02 -9.32
CA GLU A 147 -25.00 24.66 -10.22
C GLU A 147 -24.05 23.61 -9.62
N GLN A 148 -23.46 23.86 -8.45
CA GLN A 148 -22.50 22.93 -7.84
C GLN A 148 -23.13 21.56 -7.55
N ALA A 149 -24.38 21.56 -7.11
CA ALA A 149 -25.13 20.34 -6.85
C ALA A 149 -25.49 19.56 -8.13
N ASN A 150 -25.57 20.23 -9.30
CA ASN A 150 -25.75 19.57 -10.60
C ASN A 150 -24.46 18.89 -11.02
N SER A 151 -23.33 19.61 -10.94
CA SER A 151 -22.01 19.05 -11.24
C SER A 151 -21.72 17.82 -10.38
N MET A 152 -22.01 17.88 -9.07
CA MET A 152 -21.84 16.73 -8.17
C MET A 152 -22.75 15.55 -8.52
N LYS A 153 -23.98 15.82 -8.96
CA LYS A 153 -24.90 14.78 -9.44
C LYS A 153 -24.36 14.11 -10.70
N GLU A 154 -23.83 14.88 -11.65
CA GLU A 154 -23.22 14.36 -12.86
C GLU A 154 -22.02 13.45 -12.54
N TYR A 155 -21.13 13.85 -11.63
CA TYR A 155 -20.00 13.01 -11.20
C TYR A 155 -20.45 11.68 -10.58
N ILE A 156 -21.41 11.72 -9.65
CA ILE A 156 -21.86 10.52 -8.92
C ILE A 156 -22.63 9.56 -9.84
N LEU A 157 -23.30 10.07 -10.86
CA LEU A 157 -24.02 9.24 -11.84
C LEU A 157 -23.15 8.82 -13.03
N ASN A 158 -21.93 9.35 -13.17
CA ASN A 158 -21.02 9.00 -14.24
C ASN A 158 -20.35 7.64 -14.00
N ASP A 159 -20.77 6.62 -14.74
CA ASP A 159 -20.20 5.28 -14.65
C ASP A 159 -18.74 5.20 -15.12
N GLU A 160 -18.31 6.05 -16.06
CA GLU A 160 -16.91 6.13 -16.49
C GLU A 160 -16.00 6.59 -15.34
N TRP A 161 -16.46 7.55 -14.53
CA TRP A 161 -15.73 7.97 -13.34
C TRP A 161 -15.62 6.84 -12.30
N TRP A 162 -16.71 6.09 -12.08
CA TRP A 162 -16.65 4.91 -11.21
C TRP A 162 -15.76 3.79 -11.75
N ASP A 163 -15.64 3.65 -13.07
CA ASP A 163 -14.68 2.75 -13.69
C ASP A 163 -13.23 3.21 -13.47
N LYS A 164 -12.97 4.53 -13.46
CA LYS A 164 -11.67 5.08 -13.03
C LYS A 164 -11.39 4.72 -11.57
N VAL A 165 -12.34 4.95 -10.64
CA VAL A 165 -12.21 4.57 -9.22
C VAL A 165 -11.94 3.07 -9.08
N ALA A 166 -12.69 2.23 -9.81
CA ALA A 166 -12.54 0.78 -9.76
C ALA A 166 -11.18 0.31 -10.27
N TYR A 167 -10.70 0.91 -11.36
CA TYR A 167 -9.37 0.63 -11.90
C TYR A 167 -8.26 1.09 -10.95
N THR A 168 -8.37 2.31 -10.40
CA THR A 168 -7.42 2.80 -9.40
C THR A 168 -7.31 1.83 -8.23
N LEU A 169 -8.43 1.38 -7.67
CA LEU A 169 -8.43 0.40 -6.58
C LEU A 169 -7.88 -0.97 -6.98
N SER A 170 -8.02 -1.39 -8.24
CA SER A 170 -7.58 -2.72 -8.66
C SER A 170 -6.06 -2.84 -8.70
N PHE A 171 -5.36 -1.89 -9.34
CA PHE A 171 -3.89 -1.93 -9.39
C PHE A 171 -3.23 -1.43 -8.09
N THR A 172 -3.89 -0.58 -7.30
CA THR A 172 -3.34 -0.15 -5.99
C THR A 172 -3.62 -1.13 -4.86
N GLY A 173 -4.59 -2.05 -5.03
CA GLY A 173 -4.96 -3.06 -4.05
C GLY A 173 -3.80 -3.96 -3.60
N PRO A 174 -3.03 -4.58 -4.51
CA PRO A 174 -1.87 -5.40 -4.15
C PRO A 174 -0.83 -4.63 -3.33
N ILE A 175 -0.60 -3.35 -3.67
CA ILE A 175 0.32 -2.47 -2.94
C ILE A 175 -0.18 -2.25 -1.51
N TYR A 176 -1.46 -1.92 -1.36
CA TYR A 176 -2.10 -1.70 -0.06
C TYR A 176 -2.05 -2.95 0.83
N GLU A 177 -2.41 -4.13 0.30
CA GLU A 177 -2.41 -5.37 1.08
C GLU A 177 -1.00 -5.75 1.53
N MET A 178 0.02 -5.54 0.68
CA MET A 178 1.42 -5.79 1.02
C MET A 178 1.90 -4.89 2.17
N ILE A 179 1.56 -3.59 2.12
CA ILE A 179 1.84 -2.64 3.21
C ILE A 179 1.11 -3.08 4.49
N ARG A 180 -0.19 -3.40 4.39
CA ARG A 180 -1.02 -3.79 5.53
C ARG A 180 -0.51 -5.04 6.25
N VAL A 181 0.00 -6.04 5.52
CA VAL A 181 0.57 -7.24 6.14
C VAL A 181 1.86 -6.90 6.90
N ARG A 182 2.69 -6.02 6.36
CA ARG A 182 3.91 -5.54 7.04
C ARG A 182 3.62 -4.68 8.26
N ASP A 183 2.47 -4.03 8.29
CA ASP A 183 2.01 -3.24 9.44
C ASP A 183 1.43 -4.11 10.58
N THR A 184 1.38 -5.44 10.44
CA THR A 184 0.93 -6.33 11.52
C THR A 184 2.07 -6.77 12.43
N ASP A 185 1.77 -7.06 13.70
CA ASP A 185 2.74 -7.62 14.67
C ASP A 185 3.19 -9.06 14.36
N LYS A 186 2.80 -9.60 13.20
CA LYS A 186 3.16 -10.96 12.80
C LYS A 186 4.57 -10.97 12.20
N PRO A 187 5.41 -11.97 12.53
CA PRO A 187 6.71 -12.13 11.88
C PRO A 187 6.55 -12.30 10.36
N CYS A 188 6.88 -11.27 9.59
CA CYS A 188 6.73 -11.25 8.14
C CYS A 188 8.02 -10.86 7.39
N LEU A 189 9.12 -10.62 8.11
CA LEU A 189 10.38 -10.15 7.53
C LEU A 189 10.93 -11.10 6.46
N HIS A 190 10.84 -12.41 6.71
CA HIS A 190 11.24 -13.46 5.78
C HIS A 190 10.35 -13.55 4.53
N LEU A 191 9.16 -12.95 4.54
CA LEU A 191 8.20 -12.97 3.43
C LEU A 191 8.32 -11.74 2.53
N VAL A 192 9.14 -10.74 2.89
CA VAL A 192 9.15 -9.45 2.21
C VAL A 192 9.46 -9.57 0.72
N TYR A 193 10.43 -10.42 0.33
CA TYR A 193 10.76 -10.71 -1.07
C TYR A 193 9.57 -11.34 -1.81
N GLU A 194 9.01 -12.42 -1.28
CA GLU A 194 7.86 -13.09 -1.91
C GLU A 194 6.63 -12.17 -2.02
N MET A 195 6.36 -11.39 -0.99
CA MET A 195 5.26 -10.42 -0.98
C MET A 195 5.50 -9.29 -1.99
N TRP A 196 6.75 -8.88 -2.20
CA TRP A 196 7.11 -7.85 -3.17
C TRP A 196 6.93 -8.35 -4.60
N ASP A 197 7.50 -9.51 -4.93
CA ASP A 197 7.38 -10.13 -6.26
C ASP A 197 5.92 -10.41 -6.60
N ALA A 198 5.18 -11.03 -5.65
CA ALA A 198 3.77 -11.29 -5.84
C ALA A 198 2.93 -10.02 -5.97
N MET A 199 3.33 -8.93 -5.31
CA MET A 199 2.69 -7.62 -5.46
C MET A 199 2.93 -7.08 -6.87
N ILE A 200 4.18 -7.06 -7.35
CA ILE A 200 4.53 -6.59 -8.70
C ILE A 200 3.74 -7.36 -9.76
N GLU A 201 3.72 -8.69 -9.68
CA GLU A 201 3.00 -9.54 -10.64
C GLU A 201 1.48 -9.27 -10.62
N LYS A 202 0.88 -9.12 -9.43
CA LYS A 202 -0.55 -8.78 -9.32
C LYS A 202 -0.85 -7.40 -9.91
N VAL A 203 0.00 -6.40 -9.68
CA VAL A 203 -0.14 -5.06 -10.28
C VAL A 203 -0.06 -5.14 -11.80
N LYS A 204 0.91 -5.89 -12.33
CA LYS A 204 1.08 -6.13 -13.77
C LYS A 204 -0.17 -6.72 -14.39
N ILE A 205 -0.71 -7.79 -13.79
CA ILE A 205 -1.92 -8.46 -14.26
C ILE A 205 -3.10 -7.50 -14.35
N GLU A 206 -3.34 -6.70 -13.30
CA GLU A 206 -4.46 -5.75 -13.26
C GLU A 206 -4.35 -4.66 -14.34
N ILE A 207 -3.13 -4.16 -14.60
CA ILE A 207 -2.87 -3.15 -15.63
C ILE A 207 -3.06 -3.75 -17.02
N TYR A 208 -2.41 -4.88 -17.31
CA TYR A 208 -2.46 -5.52 -18.63
C TYR A 208 -3.89 -5.94 -18.99
N LYS A 209 -4.66 -6.41 -18.01
CA LYS A 209 -6.08 -6.73 -18.17
C LYS A 209 -6.90 -5.50 -18.57
N LYS A 210 -6.67 -4.33 -17.96
CA LYS A 210 -7.40 -3.09 -18.29
C LYS A 210 -6.99 -2.54 -19.65
N GLU A 211 -5.70 -2.55 -19.96
CA GLU A 211 -5.15 -2.02 -21.21
C GLU A 211 -5.34 -2.97 -22.41
N LYS A 212 -5.79 -4.20 -22.16
CA LYS A 212 -5.94 -5.27 -23.16
C LYS A 212 -4.63 -5.57 -23.89
N CYS A 213 -3.50 -5.39 -23.20
CA CYS A 213 -2.18 -5.72 -23.72
C CYS A 213 -2.00 -7.23 -23.82
N SER A 214 -1.41 -7.71 -24.91
CA SER A 214 -0.89 -9.08 -24.94
C SER A 214 0.33 -9.19 -24.02
N THR A 215 0.65 -10.40 -23.56
CA THR A 215 1.85 -10.67 -22.74
C THR A 215 3.18 -10.29 -23.42
N SER A 216 3.16 -10.10 -24.75
CA SER A 216 4.29 -9.67 -25.56
C SER A 216 4.40 -8.15 -25.75
N GLN A 217 3.37 -7.38 -25.36
CA GLN A 217 3.37 -5.93 -25.46
C GLN A 217 3.80 -5.29 -24.13
N ILE A 218 4.57 -4.22 -24.24
CA ILE A 218 5.07 -3.47 -23.09
C ILE A 218 4.08 -2.34 -22.80
N SER A 219 3.53 -2.33 -21.58
CA SER A 219 2.67 -1.24 -21.11
C SER A 219 3.52 -0.08 -20.60
N CYS A 220 3.46 1.08 -21.25
CA CYS A 220 4.17 2.28 -20.80
C CYS A 220 3.77 2.68 -19.37
N PHE A 221 2.53 2.43 -18.97
CA PHE A 221 2.05 2.71 -17.61
C PHE A 221 2.68 1.75 -16.60
N TYR A 222 2.71 0.45 -16.92
CA TYR A 222 3.37 -0.55 -16.08
C TYR A 222 4.87 -0.29 -15.97
N ASP A 223 5.56 0.07 -17.04
CA ASP A 223 7.00 0.34 -17.01
C ASP A 223 7.36 1.45 -16.02
N VAL A 224 6.57 2.53 -16.00
CA VAL A 224 6.75 3.63 -15.04
C VAL A 224 6.53 3.12 -13.61
N LEU A 225 5.48 2.34 -13.36
CA LEU A 225 5.22 1.75 -12.05
C LEU A 225 6.31 0.77 -11.60
N HIS A 226 6.77 -0.08 -12.51
CA HIS A 226 7.82 -1.04 -12.27
C HIS A 226 9.14 -0.34 -11.94
N HIS A 227 9.48 0.74 -12.66
CA HIS A 227 10.64 1.56 -12.33
C HIS A 227 10.53 2.15 -10.91
N ILE A 228 9.37 2.67 -10.53
CA ILE A 228 9.12 3.15 -9.17
C ILE A 228 9.31 2.02 -8.15
N PHE A 229 8.80 0.81 -8.43
CA PHE A 229 9.01 -0.34 -7.55
C PHE A 229 10.49 -0.69 -7.41
N VAL A 230 11.27 -0.76 -8.50
CA VAL A 230 12.71 -1.04 -8.44
C VAL A 230 13.46 -0.02 -7.59
N VAL A 231 13.23 1.28 -7.82
CA VAL A 231 13.85 2.36 -7.04
C VAL A 231 13.44 2.26 -5.56
N ARG A 232 12.18 1.91 -5.29
CA ARG A 232 11.68 1.79 -3.91
C ARG A 232 12.23 0.56 -3.20
N TRP A 233 12.40 -0.54 -3.92
CA TRP A 233 13.02 -1.75 -3.42
C TRP A 233 14.47 -1.48 -3.02
N ALA A 234 15.26 -0.84 -3.88
CA ALA A 234 16.66 -0.49 -3.59
C ALA A 234 16.83 0.33 -2.30
N LYS A 235 15.89 1.25 -1.99
CA LYS A 235 15.91 2.06 -0.76
C LYS A 235 15.42 1.32 0.50
N ASN A 236 14.53 0.32 0.32
CA ASN A 236 13.87 -0.38 1.43
C ASN A 236 14.45 -1.76 1.71
N ASN A 237 15.17 -2.35 0.76
CA ASN A 237 15.89 -3.59 0.96
C ASN A 237 16.97 -3.33 2.02
N THR A 238 17.05 -4.20 3.01
CA THR A 238 18.01 -4.04 4.10
C THR A 238 18.79 -5.33 4.23
N PRO A 239 20.03 -5.27 4.76
CA PRO A 239 20.79 -6.48 5.06
C PRO A 239 19.99 -7.50 5.89
N LEU A 240 19.11 -7.03 6.78
CA LEU A 240 18.26 -7.87 7.60
C LEU A 240 17.15 -8.58 6.79
N HIS A 241 16.62 -7.94 5.74
CA HIS A 241 15.72 -8.59 4.79
C HIS A 241 16.45 -9.72 4.05
N CYS A 242 17.67 -9.46 3.59
CA CYS A 242 18.51 -10.46 2.94
C CYS A 242 18.80 -11.63 3.89
N LEU A 243 19.18 -11.36 5.14
CA LEU A 243 19.41 -12.39 6.15
C LEU A 243 18.15 -13.24 6.41
N ALA A 244 17.00 -12.60 6.64
CA ALA A 244 15.76 -13.30 6.92
C ALA A 244 15.29 -14.16 5.74
N HIS A 245 15.50 -13.67 4.51
CA HIS A 245 15.25 -14.42 3.29
C HIS A 245 16.19 -15.62 3.17
N SER A 246 17.49 -15.41 3.39
CA SER A 246 18.51 -16.46 3.35
C SER A 246 18.31 -17.56 4.37
N LEU A 247 17.74 -17.27 5.55
CA LEU A 247 17.55 -18.25 6.62
C LEU A 247 16.24 -19.05 6.52
N HIS A 248 15.48 -18.91 5.44
CA HIS A 248 14.17 -19.56 5.33
C HIS A 248 14.17 -20.68 4.28
N LEU A 249 14.03 -21.94 4.74
CA LEU A 249 14.26 -23.16 3.95
C LEU A 249 13.43 -23.26 2.66
N ARG A 250 12.20 -22.71 2.66
CA ARG A 250 11.33 -22.69 1.46
C ARG A 250 12.01 -22.07 0.23
N TYR A 251 12.99 -21.18 0.42
CA TYR A 251 13.70 -20.52 -0.68
C TYR A 251 14.76 -21.41 -1.37
N TYR A 252 15.02 -22.60 -0.83
CA TYR A 252 15.98 -23.57 -1.36
C TYR A 252 15.32 -24.75 -2.04
N SER A 253 14.01 -24.97 -1.83
CA SER A 253 13.29 -26.10 -2.40
C SER A 253 13.17 -26.04 -3.93
N ASP A 254 13.38 -27.18 -4.60
CA ASP A 254 13.23 -27.34 -6.06
C ASP A 254 11.87 -26.87 -6.57
N ALA A 255 10.80 -27.21 -5.83
CA ALA A 255 9.44 -26.80 -6.17
C ALA A 255 9.34 -25.28 -6.38
N ARG A 256 10.04 -24.49 -5.57
CA ARG A 256 10.04 -23.02 -5.67
C ARG A 256 10.97 -22.51 -6.76
N LEU A 257 12.14 -23.11 -6.92
CA LEU A 257 13.14 -22.68 -7.90
C LEU A 257 12.67 -22.96 -9.35
N LEU A 258 11.90 -24.02 -9.55
CA LEU A 258 11.34 -24.38 -10.86
C LEU A 258 10.08 -23.59 -11.25
N GLU A 259 9.46 -22.86 -10.32
CA GLU A 259 8.28 -22.01 -10.61
C GLU A 259 8.60 -20.87 -11.58
N ASP A 260 9.85 -20.38 -11.59
CA ASP A 260 10.29 -19.28 -12.45
C ASP A 260 11.79 -19.39 -12.73
N SER A 261 12.16 -19.44 -14.01
CA SER A 261 13.54 -19.57 -14.49
C SER A 261 14.49 -18.45 -14.05
N THR A 262 13.96 -17.32 -13.61
CA THR A 262 14.75 -16.18 -13.09
C THR A 262 15.07 -16.31 -11.60
N ARG A 263 14.43 -17.25 -10.89
CA ARG A 263 14.68 -17.46 -9.46
C ARG A 263 15.98 -18.20 -9.23
N CYS A 264 16.69 -17.79 -8.20
CA CYS A 264 17.83 -18.52 -7.67
C CYS A 264 17.74 -18.64 -6.15
N ALA A 265 18.41 -19.66 -5.61
CA ALA A 265 18.48 -19.83 -4.16
C ALA A 265 19.25 -18.66 -3.54
N PRO A 266 18.90 -18.19 -2.32
CA PRO A 266 19.47 -16.98 -1.73
C PRO A 266 21.01 -16.98 -1.66
N HIS A 267 21.63 -18.14 -1.43
CA HIS A 267 23.08 -18.29 -1.38
C HIS A 267 23.80 -18.09 -2.74
N ARG A 268 23.07 -18.21 -3.85
CA ARG A 268 23.58 -18.02 -5.23
C ARG A 268 23.34 -16.61 -5.77
N ASP A 269 22.45 -15.84 -5.14
CA ASP A 269 22.23 -14.44 -5.45
C ASP A 269 23.37 -13.60 -4.85
N GLY A 270 24.12 -12.92 -5.72
CA GLY A 270 25.30 -12.16 -5.31
C GLY A 270 24.99 -11.00 -4.36
N GLU A 271 23.87 -10.29 -4.57
CA GLU A 271 23.47 -9.16 -3.73
C GLU A 271 22.98 -9.67 -2.37
N ILE A 272 22.08 -10.65 -2.37
CA ILE A 272 21.50 -11.21 -1.13
C ILE A 272 22.60 -11.84 -0.28
N SER A 273 23.50 -12.62 -0.89
CA SER A 273 24.60 -13.28 -0.21
C SER A 273 25.57 -12.28 0.42
N GLN A 274 25.95 -11.23 -0.31
CA GLN A 274 26.83 -10.17 0.23
C GLN A 274 26.19 -9.41 1.40
N GLU A 275 24.95 -9.00 1.28
CA GLU A 275 24.26 -8.27 2.34
C GLU A 275 24.01 -9.14 3.58
N MET A 276 23.70 -10.42 3.39
CA MET A 276 23.62 -11.40 4.48
C MET A 276 24.97 -11.58 5.20
N MET A 277 26.09 -11.68 4.46
CA MET A 277 27.42 -11.78 5.07
C MET A 277 27.75 -10.56 5.93
N LYS A 278 27.36 -9.35 5.50
CA LYS A 278 27.48 -8.13 6.32
C LYS A 278 26.70 -8.24 7.63
N CYS A 279 25.51 -8.82 7.60
CA CYS A 279 24.73 -9.10 8.81
C CYS A 279 25.43 -10.09 9.74
N PHE A 280 25.87 -11.24 9.23
CA PHE A 280 26.58 -12.22 10.05
C PHE A 280 27.83 -11.62 10.69
N ARG A 281 28.62 -10.84 9.93
CA ARG A 281 29.83 -10.22 10.45
C ARG A 281 29.56 -9.24 11.60
N ARG A 282 28.40 -8.57 11.57
CA ARG A 282 27.99 -7.64 12.62
C ARG A 282 27.40 -8.34 13.85
N LEU A 283 26.69 -9.46 13.65
CA LEU A 283 26.13 -10.28 14.74
C LEU A 283 27.22 -11.09 15.45
N PHE A 284 28.21 -11.56 14.71
CA PHE A 284 29.34 -12.37 15.18
C PHE A 284 30.64 -11.65 14.83
N PRO A 285 31.05 -10.64 15.62
CA PRO A 285 32.26 -9.86 15.34
C PRO A 285 33.55 -10.64 15.65
N ASN A 286 33.48 -11.69 16.47
CA ASN A 286 34.59 -12.60 16.72
C ASN A 286 34.82 -13.51 15.50
N ASP A 287 36.07 -13.63 15.04
CA ASP A 287 36.41 -14.38 13.83
C ASP A 287 36.11 -15.88 13.93
N ASP A 288 36.37 -16.50 15.09
CA ASP A 288 36.12 -17.93 15.28
C ASP A 288 34.61 -18.24 15.27
N GLU A 289 33.80 -17.39 15.89
CA GLU A 289 32.34 -17.50 15.88
C GLU A 289 31.77 -17.23 14.49
N TYR A 290 32.28 -16.21 13.79
CA TYR A 290 31.87 -15.88 12.44
C TYR A 290 32.14 -17.04 11.47
N SER A 291 33.33 -17.64 11.53
CA SER A 291 33.67 -18.81 10.71
C SER A 291 32.72 -19.98 10.97
N LYS A 292 32.41 -20.30 12.23
CA LYS A 292 31.46 -21.37 12.57
C LYS A 292 30.06 -21.09 12.00
N VAL A 293 29.58 -19.85 12.08
CA VAL A 293 28.27 -19.46 11.54
C VAL A 293 28.23 -19.60 10.02
N LEU A 294 29.31 -19.25 9.32
CA LEU A 294 29.40 -19.47 7.87
C LEU A 294 29.39 -20.96 7.51
N ASP A 295 30.09 -21.81 8.26
CA ASP A 295 30.07 -23.26 8.05
C ASP A 295 28.67 -23.84 8.30
N GLU A 296 27.99 -23.42 9.37
CA GLU A 296 26.62 -23.80 9.66
C GLU A 296 25.64 -23.35 8.57
N TYR A 297 25.79 -22.11 8.09
CA TYR A 297 24.97 -21.60 6.99
C TYR A 297 25.23 -22.34 5.69
N ALA A 298 26.49 -22.68 5.37
CA ALA A 298 26.82 -23.48 4.20
C ALA A 298 26.12 -24.84 4.27
N MET A 299 26.20 -25.53 5.41
CA MET A 299 25.47 -26.79 5.64
C MET A 299 23.96 -26.63 5.52
N PHE A 300 23.39 -25.53 6.03
CA PHE A 300 21.97 -25.22 5.90
C PHE A 300 21.56 -25.02 4.43
N SER A 301 22.33 -24.27 3.65
CA SER A 301 22.03 -23.92 2.26
C SER A 301 22.12 -25.09 1.26
N MET A 302 22.76 -26.18 1.67
CA MET A 302 22.95 -27.41 0.89
C MET A 302 21.97 -28.53 1.27
N LYS A 303 21.07 -28.29 2.24
CA LYS A 303 20.04 -29.27 2.61
C LYS A 303 18.86 -29.17 1.63
N ASP A 304 18.79 -30.14 0.73
CA ASP A 304 17.60 -30.48 -0.06
C ASP A 304 16.49 -31.08 0.82
#